data_AF-A0AAV6TXP2-F1
#
_entry.id   AF-A0AAV6TXP2-F1
#
_cell.length_a   1.000
_cell.length_b   1.000
_cell.length_c   1.000
_cell.angle_alpha   90.00
_cell.angle_beta   90.00
_cell.angle_gamma   90.00
#
_symmetry.space_group_name_H-M   'P 1'
#
loop_
_entity.id
_entity.type
_entity.pdbx_description
1 polymer ?
#
loop_
_entity_poly.entity_id
_entity_poly.type
_entity_poly.pdbx_seq_one_letter_code
_entity_poly.pdbx_strand_id
1 'polypeptide(L)' 'MKVPLQDAQSTTYIYYKFRTYRANAFLFLAAGSNDYCLLVLENGEIQ' A
#
# COMPACT_ATOMS: atom_id res chain seq x y z
N MET A 1 -14.34 9.35 1.74
CA MET A 1 -13.65 8.12 1.30
C MET A 1 -13.09 7.48 2.56
N LYS A 2 -13.62 6.33 3.02
CA LYS A 2 -13.08 5.63 4.20
C LYS A 2 -12.00 4.67 3.73
N VAL A 3 -10.75 4.99 3.99
CA VAL A 3 -9.64 4.05 3.84
C VAL A 3 -9.56 3.27 5.14
N PRO A 4 -9.61 1.92 5.13
CA PRO A 4 -9.43 1.14 6.34
C PRO A 4 -8.03 1.40 6.89
N LEU A 5 -7.96 1.87 8.13
CA LEU A 5 -6.72 2.03 8.87
C LEU A 5 -6.56 0.82 9.79
N GLN A 6 -5.38 0.22 9.79
CA GLN A 6 -5.02 -0.87 10.68
C GLN A 6 -3.74 -0.49 11.41
N ASP A 7 -3.76 -0.58 12.74
CA ASP A 7 -2.56 -0.40 13.53
C ASP A 7 -1.63 -1.59 13.30
N ALA A 8 -0.39 -1.28 12.91
CA ALA A 8 0.68 -2.24 12.70
C ALA A 8 1.63 -2.21 13.91
N GLN A 9 1.98 -3.38 14.45
CA GLN A 9 3.09 -3.52 15.41
C GLN A 9 4.42 -3.70 14.64
N SER A 10 5.47 -4.25 15.27
CA SER A 10 6.80 -4.42 14.66
C SER A 10 6.83 -5.25 13.37
N THR A 11 5.79 -6.05 13.12
CA THR A 11 5.70 -6.92 11.95
C THR A 11 4.27 -6.89 11.40
N THR A 12 4.12 -6.79 10.09
CA THR A 12 2.80 -6.78 9.42
C THR A 12 2.83 -7.68 8.19
N TYR A 13 1.77 -8.46 8.02
CA TYR A 13 1.55 -9.26 6.82
C TYR A 13 0.55 -8.54 5.91
N ILE A 14 0.98 -8.19 4.71
CA ILE A 14 0.15 -7.46 3.73
C ILE A 14 -0.33 -8.46 2.68
N TYR A 15 -1.64 -8.67 2.60
CA TYR A 15 -2.28 -9.44 1.54
C TYR A 15 -3.28 -8.56 0.79
N TYR A 16 -3.14 -8.50 -0.54
CA TYR A 16 -4.00 -7.68 -1.38
C TYR A 16 -4.31 -8.36 -2.71
N LYS A 17 -5.50 -8.06 -3.24
CA LYS A 17 -5.93 -8.37 -4.61
C LYS A 17 -6.56 -7.10 -5.17
N PHE A 18 -6.11 -6.67 -6.33
CA PHE A 18 -6.64 -5.49 -6.98
C PHE A 18 -6.77 -5.73 -8.48
N ARG A 19 -7.65 -4.95 -9.11
CA ARG A 19 -7.77 -4.84 -10.57
C ARG A 19 -7.94 -3.36 -10.87
N THR A 20 -7.10 -2.83 -11.75
CA THR A 20 -7.14 -1.43 -12.13
C THR A 20 -6.84 -1.30 -13.62
N TYR A 21 -7.34 -0.23 -14.24
CA TYR A 21 -6.97 0.17 -15.59
C TYR A 21 -5.84 1.22 -15.61
N ARG A 22 -5.49 1.76 -14.44
CA ARG A 22 -4.46 2.78 -14.31
C ARG A 22 -3.08 2.12 -14.31
N ALA A 23 -2.16 2.65 -15.11
CA ALA A 23 -0.75 2.26 -15.08
C ALA A 23 -0.01 2.80 -13.85
N ASN A 24 -0.51 3.89 -13.25
CA ASN A 24 0.07 4.52 -12.06
C ASN A 24 -0.99 4.67 -10.95
N ALA A 25 -0.72 4.15 -9.76
CA ALA A 25 -1.65 4.21 -8.64
C ALA A 25 -0.95 4.00 -7.28
N PHE A 26 -1.45 4.69 -6.25
CA PHE A 26 -1.18 4.33 -4.87
C PHE A 26 -1.99 3.09 -4.49
N LEU A 27 -1.32 2.02 -4.04
CA LEU A 27 -1.98 0.78 -3.66
C LEU A 27 -2.10 0.64 -2.15
N PHE A 28 -1.03 0.94 -1.41
CA PHE A 28 -0.99 0.79 0.04
C PHE A 28 0.08 1.68 0.68
N LEU A 29 -0.21 2.21 1.87
CA LEU A 29 0.75 2.93 2.70
C LEU A 29 0.58 2.49 4.15
N ALA A 30 1.64 1.98 4.74
CA ALA A 30 1.82 1.89 6.19
C ALA A 30 2.89 2.92 6.58
N ALA A 31 2.55 3.84 7.48
CA ALA A 31 3.46 4.85 7.98
C ALA A 31 3.66 4.64 9.49
N GLY A 32 4.90 4.38 9.89
CA GLY A 32 5.33 4.48 11.27
C GLY A 32 5.85 5.89 11.58
N SER A 33 6.31 6.10 12.81
CA SER A 33 6.83 7.40 13.24
C SER A 33 8.14 7.78 12.55
N ASN A 34 8.95 6.77 12.15
CA ASN A 34 10.28 6.97 11.57
C ASN A 34 10.48 6.24 10.23
N ASP A 35 9.51 5.44 9.81
CA ASP A 35 9.60 4.56 8.65
C ASP A 35 8.26 4.49 7.92
N TYR A 36 8.30 3.98 6.69
CA TYR A 36 7.11 3.70 5.93
C TYR A 36 7.33 2.51 4.99
N CYS A 37 6.23 1.83 4.69
CA CYS A 37 6.12 0.87 3.61
C CYS A 37 5.06 1.40 2.64
N LEU A 38 5.50 1.68 1.41
CA LEU A 38 4.66 2.20 0.35
C LEU A 38 4.67 1.19 -0.80
N LEU A 39 3.49 0.76 -1.22
CA LEU A 39 3.32 -0.04 -2.44
C LEU A 39 2.63 0.83 -3.48
N VAL A 40 3.28 0.96 -4.63
CA VAL A 40 2.74 1.70 -5.76
C VAL A 40 2.72 0.82 -7.00
N LEU A 41 1.84 1.18 -7.92
CA LEU A 41 1.94 0.75 -9.29
C LEU A 41 2.63 1.88 -10.05
N GLU A 42 3.75 1.57 -10.70
CA GLU A 42 4.46 2.46 -11.60
C GLU A 42 4.60 1.78 -12.96
N ASN A 43 4.09 2.41 -14.01
CA ASN A 43 4.09 1.87 -15.38
C ASN A 43 3.52 0.44 -15.50
N GLY A 44 2.56 0.08 -14.64
CA GLY A 44 1.96 -1.26 -14.61
C GLY A 44 2.74 -2.29 -13.82
N GLU A 45 3.86 -1.91 -13.20
CA GLU A 45 4.67 -2.77 -12.33
C GLU A 45 4.51 -2.38 -10.86
N ILE A 46 4.62 -3.36 -9.97
CA ILE A 46 4.59 -3.13 -8.53
C ILE A 46 5.98 -2.72 -8.07
N GLN A 47 6.07 -1.60 -7.34
CA GLN A 47 7.29 -1.13 -6.67
C GLN A 47 7.08 -1.14 -5.16
#